data_AF-A0AA38RYM4-F1
#
_entry.id   AF-A0AA38RYM4-F1
#
_cell.length_a   1.000
_cell.length_b   1.000
_cell.length_c   1.000
_cell.angle_alpha   90.00
_cell.angle_beta   90.00
_cell.angle_gamma   90.00
#
_symmetry.space_group_name_H-M   'P 1'
#
loop_
_entity.id
_entity.type
_entity.pdbx_description
1 polymer ?
#
loop_
_entity_poly.entity_id
_entity_poly.type
_entity_poly.pdbx_seq_one_letter_code
_entity_poly.pdbx_strand_id
1 'polypeptide(L)'
;MYPSHEAQTRPQSPSTVDTSPSLRHGAITVDSVCAGLKISRETYAMLMHSYFTNMTSFSLFRPGSIEPKFALMRNHSEAEALIAAMFSFSARHCRDAAIDHASDCPSPSYFSQVASTKLDESVDRYGDMRPPFWLLQAGILVTSYQLTLSVRSRSWKKLGECIRYSYDLNLHIVDANHEPLSGADQDNVDLQRWAILEERRRAWWAVWEMDVFASTIRRLPTAIDQSLNLTLLPVPDTCWFNNIYQESCFLVKDCSLRWKQLTQSGNQSAKAWFIVINSLMRNTQRIVYPAGSALKSLNEKAAESTHNELDIMSNCLYCTVSSLPPSLSYQGETLDFRPGSSIQDAANPRQEHADKYSIHLMTQLCRFMIYHHKICARAPWLTTKGALEQNLEPGGTAQANSEWSNYMSASDEIVLVVRNSSRDHYKYVNPFLANTLWFAAAAQCACKVFGPPNFNKRLISSKLDLLKLTIDRFISFWNGTENLMGKLVRIEVGLKNLMANADGGGNGNGTAAADASGPSPQEKEPAAQTVRRDGLLRSATGPNSSPDASQVVQQFGMHGQDTLLLGVASNGWGSSTFLPDLPDFAHPFTMTGQDFFSGEPVDVSPFGLEELLMNSMVPHL
;
A
#
# COMPACT_ATOMS: atom_id res chain seq x y z
N MET A 1 -8.23 -15.82 -32.76
CA MET A 1 -8.73 -14.55 -33.34
C MET A 1 -9.21 -13.71 -32.18
N TYR A 2 -8.55 -12.58 -31.91
CA TYR A 2 -9.09 -11.59 -30.98
C TYR A 2 -9.81 -10.52 -31.82
N PRO A 3 -11.11 -10.28 -31.58
CA PRO A 3 -11.77 -9.11 -32.15
C PRO A 3 -11.13 -7.88 -31.50
N SER A 4 -10.16 -7.29 -32.20
CA SER A 4 -9.51 -6.05 -31.77
C SER A 4 -10.02 -4.93 -32.67
N HIS A 5 -10.40 -3.81 -32.04
CA HIS A 5 -10.77 -2.58 -32.76
C HIS A 5 -9.58 -1.95 -33.50
N GLU A 6 -8.36 -2.42 -33.21
CA GLU A 6 -7.12 -2.04 -33.90
C GLU A 6 -6.37 -3.28 -34.40
N ALA A 7 -5.85 -3.23 -35.62
CA ALA A 7 -4.92 -4.24 -36.11
C ALA A 7 -3.61 -4.15 -35.32
N GLN A 8 -3.52 -4.83 -34.18
CA GLN A 8 -2.29 -4.91 -33.39
C GLN A 8 -1.23 -5.69 -34.19
N THR A 9 -0.47 -4.95 -34.98
CA THR A 9 0.91 -5.34 -35.27
C THR A 9 1.65 -5.44 -33.93
N ARG A 10 2.48 -6.48 -33.80
CA ARG A 10 3.30 -6.85 -32.63
C ARG A 10 3.56 -5.67 -31.68
N PRO A 11 3.36 -5.81 -30.35
CA PRO A 11 3.53 -4.69 -29.41
C PRO A 11 4.85 -3.98 -29.68
N GLN A 12 4.79 -2.67 -29.93
CA GLN A 12 5.97 -1.85 -30.15
C GLN A 12 6.93 -2.09 -28.98
N SER A 13 8.18 -2.43 -29.31
CA SER A 13 9.19 -2.68 -28.30
C SER A 13 9.28 -1.46 -27.38
N PRO A 14 9.32 -1.61 -26.05
CA PRO A 14 9.51 -0.50 -25.11
C PRO A 14 10.82 0.30 -25.37
N SER A 15 11.66 -0.20 -26.28
CA SER A 15 12.85 0.43 -26.85
C SER A 15 12.57 1.64 -27.76
N THR A 16 11.36 1.82 -28.30
CA THR A 16 11.05 3.02 -29.09
C THR A 16 10.96 4.21 -28.15
N VAL A 17 12.05 4.97 -28.09
CA VAL A 17 12.09 6.33 -27.54
C VAL A 17 10.93 7.11 -28.16
N ASP A 18 10.27 7.95 -27.37
CA ASP A 18 9.28 8.90 -27.89
C ASP A 18 9.95 9.73 -28.99
N THR A 19 9.69 9.37 -30.26
CA THR A 19 10.42 9.90 -31.41
C THR A 19 10.25 11.41 -31.46
N SER A 20 11.36 12.13 -31.60
CA SER A 20 11.36 13.59 -31.71
C SER A 20 10.47 14.03 -32.88
N PRO A 21 9.42 14.84 -32.66
CA PRO A 21 8.73 15.48 -33.77
C PRO A 21 9.67 16.49 -34.43
N SER A 22 9.57 16.60 -35.75
CA SER A 22 10.20 17.63 -36.59
C SER A 22 10.22 19.02 -35.94
N LEU A 23 11.36 19.72 -36.05
CA LEU A 23 11.61 21.09 -35.57
C LEU A 23 10.36 21.98 -35.63
N ARG A 24 9.86 22.44 -34.47
CA ARG A 24 8.80 23.47 -34.40
C ARG A 24 8.98 24.43 -33.21
N HIS A 25 8.33 25.57 -33.38
CA HIS A 25 8.61 26.87 -32.77
C HIS A 25 8.25 26.96 -31.27
N GLY A 26 9.17 27.52 -30.49
CA GLY A 26 9.03 27.78 -29.05
C GLY A 26 9.76 26.74 -28.20
N ALA A 27 11.09 26.81 -28.12
CA ALA A 27 11.86 25.89 -27.29
C ALA A 27 11.45 26.04 -25.83
N ILE A 28 11.02 24.94 -25.20
CA ILE A 28 10.76 24.91 -23.77
C ILE A 28 12.11 25.07 -23.06
N THR A 29 12.21 26.11 -22.24
CA THR A 29 13.42 26.45 -21.48
C THR A 29 13.12 26.46 -20.00
N VAL A 30 14.16 26.35 -19.17
CA VAL A 30 14.04 26.55 -17.71
C VAL A 30 13.33 27.87 -17.40
N ASP A 31 13.67 28.96 -18.10
CA ASP A 31 13.07 30.28 -17.86
C ASP A 31 11.57 30.30 -18.17
N SER A 32 11.12 29.66 -19.25
CA SER A 32 9.69 29.51 -19.56
C SER A 32 8.93 28.70 -18.51
N VAL A 33 9.53 27.62 -17.99
CA VAL A 33 8.92 26.79 -16.94
C VAL A 33 8.86 27.56 -15.62
N CYS A 34 9.92 28.32 -15.28
CA CYS A 34 9.93 29.19 -14.10
C CYS A 34 8.80 30.22 -14.16
N ALA A 35 8.57 30.84 -15.33
CA ALA A 35 7.48 31.77 -15.55
C ALA A 35 6.10 31.10 -15.36
N GLY A 36 5.90 29.90 -15.92
CA GLY A 36 4.65 29.13 -15.75
C GLY A 36 4.38 28.72 -14.30
N LEU A 37 5.44 28.38 -13.56
CA LEU A 37 5.37 28.02 -12.14
C LEU A 37 5.43 29.21 -11.17
N LYS A 38 5.56 30.44 -11.69
CA LYS A 38 5.68 31.69 -10.91
C LYS A 38 6.81 31.65 -9.86
N ILE A 39 7.97 31.14 -10.26
CA ILE A 39 9.17 31.07 -9.41
C ILE A 39 10.37 31.71 -10.09
N SER A 40 11.37 32.10 -9.31
CA SER A 40 12.67 32.52 -9.84
C SER A 40 13.52 31.32 -10.28
N ARG A 41 14.50 31.58 -11.14
CA ARG A 41 15.50 30.57 -11.55
C ARG A 41 16.35 30.07 -10.38
N GLU A 42 16.59 30.91 -9.39
CA GLU A 42 17.26 30.52 -8.14
C GLU A 42 16.42 29.51 -7.36
N THR A 43 15.11 29.77 -7.21
CA THR A 43 14.17 28.84 -6.58
C THR A 43 14.10 27.52 -7.35
N TYR A 44 14.11 27.56 -8.68
CA TYR A 44 14.20 26.34 -9.51
C TYR A 44 15.45 25.52 -9.20
N ALA A 45 16.64 26.15 -9.21
CA ALA A 45 17.90 25.46 -8.96
C ALA A 45 17.97 24.86 -7.55
N MET A 46 17.53 25.62 -6.53
CA MET A 46 17.43 25.15 -5.15
C MET A 46 16.49 23.95 -5.04
N LEU A 47 15.28 24.01 -5.61
CA LEU A 47 14.30 22.93 -5.53
C LEU A 47 14.72 21.69 -6.31
N MET A 48 15.40 21.86 -7.44
CA MET A 48 15.96 20.76 -8.23
C MET A 48 17.08 20.05 -7.46
N HIS A 49 18.00 20.83 -6.89
CA HIS A 49 19.04 20.30 -6.01
C HIS A 49 18.43 19.55 -4.81
N SER A 50 17.46 20.17 -4.15
CA SER A 50 16.74 19.57 -3.01
C SER A 50 16.04 18.27 -3.38
N TYR A 51 15.49 18.14 -4.59
CA TYR A 51 14.88 16.88 -5.05
C TYR A 51 15.91 15.74 -5.08
N PHE A 52 17.02 15.90 -5.82
CA PHE A 52 18.03 14.85 -5.96
C PHE A 52 18.77 14.55 -4.65
N THR A 53 18.86 15.52 -3.75
CA THR A 53 19.52 15.35 -2.44
C THR A 53 18.63 14.66 -1.40
N ASN A 54 17.29 14.79 -1.50
CA ASN A 54 16.36 14.33 -0.46
C ASN A 54 15.41 13.20 -0.89
N MET A 55 15.20 12.97 -2.19
CA MET A 55 14.28 11.94 -2.68
C MET A 55 14.90 10.55 -2.59
N THR A 56 14.69 9.86 -1.46
CA THR A 56 15.27 8.54 -1.19
C THR A 56 14.31 7.37 -1.38
N SER A 57 13.01 7.64 -1.50
CA SER A 57 11.97 6.59 -1.56
C SER A 57 12.09 5.72 -2.81
N PHE A 58 12.45 6.36 -3.93
CA PHE A 58 12.70 5.75 -5.23
C PHE A 58 13.38 6.76 -6.15
N SER A 59 14.20 6.27 -7.09
CA SER A 59 14.92 7.10 -8.05
C SER A 59 14.31 6.94 -9.45
N LEU A 60 13.55 7.96 -9.89
CA LEU A 60 12.95 7.98 -11.24
C LEU A 60 13.85 8.60 -12.31
N PHE A 61 14.83 9.41 -11.90
CA PHE A 61 15.64 10.21 -12.81
C PHE A 61 17.11 10.11 -12.45
N ARG A 62 17.95 10.24 -13.47
CA ARG A 62 19.38 10.49 -13.26
C ARG A 62 19.61 11.99 -13.03
N PRO A 63 20.56 12.37 -12.16
CA PRO A 63 20.97 13.76 -12.04
C PRO A 63 21.32 14.35 -13.41
N GLY A 64 20.80 15.54 -13.73
CA GLY A 64 21.03 16.23 -15.00
C GLY A 64 20.26 15.67 -16.23
N SER A 65 19.37 14.70 -16.05
CA SER A 65 18.60 14.10 -17.15
C SER A 65 17.28 14.80 -17.48
N ILE A 66 16.88 15.82 -16.72
CA ILE A 66 15.54 16.44 -16.84
C ILE A 66 15.50 17.48 -17.95
N GLU A 67 16.38 18.47 -17.90
CA GLU A 67 16.40 19.59 -18.83
C GLU A 67 16.57 19.16 -20.30
N PRO A 68 17.40 18.15 -20.63
CA PRO A 68 17.46 17.60 -21.99
C PRO A 68 16.11 17.10 -22.52
N LYS A 69 15.19 16.66 -21.65
CA LYS A 69 13.85 16.20 -22.06
C LYS A 69 12.96 17.34 -22.54
N PHE A 70 13.25 18.59 -22.18
CA PHE A 70 12.47 19.75 -22.65
C PHE A 70 12.51 19.89 -24.18
N ALA A 71 13.60 19.44 -24.81
CA ALA A 71 13.72 19.43 -26.27
C ALA A 71 12.76 18.43 -26.94
N LEU A 72 12.26 17.43 -26.21
CA LEU A 72 11.34 16.40 -26.71
C LEU A 72 9.87 16.70 -26.40
N MET A 73 9.61 17.61 -25.46
CA MET A 73 8.27 17.95 -25.00
C MET A 73 7.54 18.84 -26.00
N ARG A 74 6.24 18.58 -26.20
CA ARG A 74 5.43 19.30 -27.20
C ARG A 74 4.83 20.58 -26.64
N ASN A 75 4.54 20.60 -25.34
CA ASN A 75 3.81 21.67 -24.69
C ASN A 75 4.45 22.07 -23.37
N HIS A 76 4.40 23.36 -23.02
CA HIS A 76 4.88 23.88 -21.74
C HIS A 76 4.21 23.19 -20.54
N SER A 77 2.93 22.81 -20.66
CA SER A 77 2.21 22.09 -19.61
C SER A 77 2.83 20.74 -19.25
N GLU A 78 3.50 20.07 -20.18
CA GLU A 78 4.17 18.78 -19.92
C GLU A 78 5.39 18.99 -19.01
N ALA A 79 6.19 20.01 -19.30
CA ALA A 79 7.34 20.40 -18.47
C ALA A 79 6.90 20.96 -17.12
N GLU A 80 5.88 21.83 -17.10
CA GLU A 80 5.28 22.36 -15.87
C GLU A 80 4.74 21.25 -14.97
N ALA A 81 4.05 20.25 -15.54
CA ALA A 81 3.53 19.10 -14.79
C ALA A 81 4.65 18.31 -14.11
N LEU A 82 5.70 17.97 -14.87
CA LEU A 82 6.84 17.20 -14.37
C LEU A 82 7.60 17.96 -13.28
N ILE A 83 7.98 19.20 -13.56
CA ILE A 83 8.77 20.03 -12.64
C ILE A 83 7.96 20.35 -11.38
N ALA A 84 6.68 20.73 -11.51
CA ALA A 84 5.83 20.95 -10.35
C ALA A 84 5.66 19.65 -9.52
N ALA A 85 5.58 18.48 -10.16
CA ALA A 85 5.50 17.22 -9.42
C ALA A 85 6.77 16.97 -8.59
N MET A 86 7.95 17.21 -9.15
CA MET A 86 9.22 17.15 -8.42
C MET A 86 9.26 18.16 -7.27
N PHE A 87 8.82 19.39 -7.52
CA PHE A 87 8.85 20.47 -6.53
C PHE A 87 7.82 20.31 -5.41
N SER A 88 6.74 19.56 -5.65
CA SER A 88 5.79 19.18 -4.60
C SER A 88 6.44 18.32 -3.49
N PHE A 89 7.52 17.61 -3.83
CA PHE A 89 8.35 16.89 -2.87
C PHE A 89 9.40 17.83 -2.27
N SER A 90 10.25 18.45 -3.10
CA SER A 90 11.45 19.14 -2.62
C SER A 90 11.16 20.42 -1.83
N ALA A 91 10.04 21.10 -2.09
CA ALA A 91 9.62 22.28 -1.33
C ALA A 91 9.39 21.98 0.16
N ARG A 92 9.20 20.72 0.56
CA ARG A 92 9.08 20.31 1.98
C ARG A 92 10.40 20.45 2.74
N HIS A 93 11.51 20.21 2.05
CA HIS A 93 12.85 20.23 2.64
C HIS A 93 13.45 21.63 2.71
N CYS A 94 12.94 22.56 1.91
CA CYS A 94 13.39 23.96 1.89
C CYS A 94 12.72 24.82 2.97
N ARG A 95 11.80 24.25 3.78
CA ARG A 95 10.91 25.00 4.67
C ARG A 95 11.15 24.79 6.18
N ASP A 96 12.27 24.20 6.62
CA ASP A 96 12.47 23.86 8.05
C ASP A 96 13.64 24.58 8.77
N ALA A 97 13.25 25.53 9.64
CA ALA A 97 13.60 25.74 11.06
C ALA A 97 14.77 26.60 11.61
N ALA A 98 15.65 27.28 10.86
CA ALA A 98 16.63 28.17 11.54
C ALA A 98 16.98 29.50 10.86
N ILE A 99 16.52 29.72 9.63
CA ILE A 99 16.83 30.94 8.89
C ILE A 99 15.52 31.60 8.48
N ASP A 100 15.34 32.73 9.13
CA ASP A 100 14.39 33.79 8.90
C ASP A 100 14.39 34.27 7.43
N HIS A 101 13.34 35.02 7.10
CA HIS A 101 12.99 35.63 5.82
C HIS A 101 12.17 34.73 4.90
N ALA A 102 10.89 35.11 4.78
CA ALA A 102 9.94 34.72 3.75
C ALA A 102 10.61 34.09 2.52
N SER A 103 10.74 32.75 2.51
CA SER A 103 11.19 32.09 1.30
C SER A 103 10.07 32.32 0.27
N ASP A 104 10.36 32.99 -0.83
CA ASP A 104 9.47 33.11 -1.99
C ASP A 104 9.13 31.73 -2.60
N CYS A 105 9.66 30.63 -2.04
CA CYS A 105 9.32 29.27 -2.41
C CYS A 105 7.84 28.96 -2.11
N PRO A 106 7.05 28.64 -3.14
CA PRO A 106 5.67 28.18 -2.98
C PRO A 106 5.58 26.91 -2.11
N SER A 107 4.38 26.64 -1.59
CA SER A 107 4.15 25.47 -0.75
C SER A 107 4.21 24.16 -1.55
N PRO A 108 4.51 23.02 -0.88
CA PRO A 108 4.36 21.69 -1.48
C PRO A 108 2.97 21.45 -2.09
N SER A 109 1.92 21.97 -1.46
CA SER A 109 0.53 21.85 -1.93
C SER A 109 0.27 22.67 -3.19
N TYR A 110 0.86 23.86 -3.32
CA TYR A 110 0.79 24.66 -4.53
C TYR A 110 1.35 23.87 -5.72
N PHE A 111 2.56 23.35 -5.58
CA PHE A 111 3.19 22.57 -6.64
C PHE A 111 2.41 21.28 -6.96
N SER A 112 1.88 20.57 -5.96
CA SER A 112 1.04 19.39 -6.19
C SER A 112 -0.23 19.71 -6.98
N GLN A 113 -0.87 20.85 -6.70
CA GLN A 113 -2.06 21.29 -7.41
C GLN A 113 -1.73 21.63 -8.87
N VAL A 114 -0.68 22.44 -9.10
CA VAL A 114 -0.21 22.78 -10.45
C VAL A 114 0.14 21.52 -11.22
N ALA A 115 0.91 20.60 -10.62
CA ALA A 115 1.31 19.34 -11.23
C ALA A 115 0.09 18.50 -11.65
N SER A 116 -0.90 18.35 -10.76
CA SER A 116 -2.10 17.56 -11.05
C SER A 116 -2.90 18.17 -12.20
N THR A 117 -3.17 19.49 -12.15
CA THR A 117 -3.92 20.18 -13.22
C THR A 117 -3.22 20.11 -14.56
N LYS A 118 -1.90 20.35 -14.59
CA LYS A 118 -1.11 20.33 -15.83
C LYS A 118 -0.94 18.93 -16.39
N LEU A 119 -0.86 17.91 -15.52
CA LEU A 119 -0.84 16.52 -15.92
C LEU A 119 -2.16 16.12 -16.59
N ASP A 120 -3.30 16.41 -15.94
CA ASP A 120 -4.62 16.07 -16.48
C ASP A 120 -4.84 16.77 -17.84
N GLU A 121 -4.57 18.07 -17.90
CA GLU A 121 -4.63 18.86 -19.14
C GLU A 121 -3.74 18.27 -20.24
N SER A 122 -2.54 17.80 -19.90
CA SER A 122 -1.60 17.27 -20.88
C SER A 122 -2.02 15.88 -21.36
N VAL A 123 -2.48 15.00 -20.47
CA VAL A 123 -2.95 13.65 -20.82
C VAL A 123 -4.20 13.73 -21.70
N ASP A 124 -5.16 14.59 -21.35
CA ASP A 124 -6.40 14.76 -22.11
C ASP A 124 -6.14 15.17 -23.57
N ARG A 125 -5.07 15.95 -23.84
CA ARG A 125 -4.70 16.35 -25.20
C ARG A 125 -4.20 15.20 -26.08
N TYR A 126 -3.73 14.10 -25.50
CA TYR A 126 -3.33 12.93 -26.29
C TYR A 126 -4.55 12.09 -26.71
N GLY A 127 -5.70 12.20 -26.01
CA GLY A 127 -6.90 11.45 -26.34
C GLY A 127 -6.63 9.94 -26.36
N ASP A 128 -6.91 9.29 -27.50
CA ASP A 128 -6.66 7.86 -27.70
C ASP A 128 -5.17 7.53 -27.99
N MET A 129 -4.34 8.55 -28.25
CA MET A 129 -2.91 8.33 -28.46
C MET A 129 -2.23 8.03 -27.13
N ARG A 130 -1.29 7.09 -27.15
CA ARG A 130 -0.40 6.80 -26.01
C ARG A 130 0.35 8.08 -25.60
N PRO A 131 0.15 8.61 -24.39
CA PRO A 131 0.92 9.76 -23.95
C PRO A 131 2.41 9.39 -23.67
N PRO A 132 3.33 10.37 -23.66
CA PRO A 132 4.77 10.12 -23.55
C PRO A 132 5.25 9.80 -22.14
N PHE A 133 6.38 9.10 -22.03
CA PHE A 133 6.88 8.53 -20.77
C PHE A 133 7.05 9.56 -19.64
N TRP A 134 7.47 10.80 -19.95
CA TRP A 134 7.64 11.85 -18.93
C TRP A 134 6.32 12.26 -18.23
N LEU A 135 5.17 12.16 -18.90
CA LEU A 135 3.88 12.37 -18.24
C LEU A 135 3.57 11.26 -17.24
N LEU A 136 3.99 10.03 -17.49
CA LEU A 136 3.87 8.96 -16.50
C LEU A 136 4.78 9.26 -15.30
N GLN A 137 6.01 9.71 -15.55
CA GLN A 137 6.94 10.09 -14.47
C GLN A 137 6.37 11.20 -13.58
N ALA A 138 5.73 12.21 -14.18
CA ALA A 138 4.98 13.23 -13.45
C ALA A 138 3.80 12.62 -12.66
N GLY A 139 3.03 11.73 -13.28
CA GLY A 139 1.92 11.00 -12.64
C GLY A 139 2.34 10.16 -11.44
N ILE A 140 3.49 9.48 -11.51
CA ILE A 140 4.05 8.71 -10.40
C ILE A 140 4.33 9.62 -9.20
N LEU A 141 4.99 10.76 -9.42
CA LEU A 141 5.29 11.72 -8.36
C LEU A 141 4.03 12.33 -7.75
N VAL A 142 3.07 12.74 -8.59
CA VAL A 142 1.77 13.25 -8.13
C VAL A 142 1.03 12.20 -7.29
N THR A 143 1.00 10.96 -7.76
CA THR A 143 0.34 9.84 -7.06
C THR A 143 1.04 9.55 -5.74
N SER A 144 2.37 9.50 -5.71
CA SER A 144 3.16 9.30 -4.50
C SER A 144 2.88 10.39 -3.46
N TYR A 145 2.79 11.66 -3.88
CA TYR A 145 2.41 12.76 -3.01
C TYR A 145 1.00 12.55 -2.45
N GLN A 146 0.01 12.23 -3.30
CA GLN A 146 -1.37 12.05 -2.86
C GLN A 146 -1.56 10.84 -1.93
N LEU A 147 -0.89 9.72 -2.20
CA LEU A 147 -0.89 8.52 -1.35
C LEU A 147 -0.24 8.76 0.01
N THR A 148 0.79 9.61 0.06
CA THR A 148 1.41 10.05 1.32
C THR A 148 0.41 10.80 2.19
N LEU A 149 -0.50 11.57 1.59
CA LEU A 149 -1.57 12.26 2.33
C LEU A 149 -2.63 11.28 2.83
N SER A 150 -3.23 10.52 1.91
CA SER A 150 -4.27 9.53 2.23
C SER A 150 -4.43 8.50 1.12
N VAL A 151 -4.90 7.30 1.48
CA VAL A 151 -5.24 6.22 0.51
C VAL A 151 -6.76 6.16 0.27
N ARG A 152 -7.35 7.34 0.05
CA ARG A 152 -8.79 7.50 -0.25
C ARG A 152 -9.08 7.36 -1.75
N SER A 153 -10.35 7.44 -2.11
CA SER A 153 -10.82 7.22 -3.49
C SER A 153 -10.11 8.07 -4.55
N ARG A 154 -9.75 9.33 -4.24
CA ARG A 154 -9.06 10.21 -5.20
C ARG A 154 -7.66 9.71 -5.56
N SER A 155 -6.82 9.49 -4.54
CA SER A 155 -5.44 9.02 -4.74
C SER A 155 -5.41 7.60 -5.32
N TRP A 156 -6.35 6.74 -4.91
CA TRP A 156 -6.51 5.40 -5.45
C TRP A 156 -6.90 5.39 -6.94
N LYS A 157 -7.85 6.25 -7.36
CA LYS A 157 -8.20 6.41 -8.78
C LYS A 157 -6.99 6.88 -9.60
N LYS A 158 -6.23 7.84 -9.07
CA LYS A 158 -5.02 8.38 -9.70
C LYS A 158 -3.93 7.33 -9.88
N LEU A 159 -3.75 6.46 -8.89
CA LEU A 159 -2.89 5.29 -9.01
C LEU A 159 -3.39 4.33 -10.10
N GLY A 160 -4.69 4.07 -10.19
CA GLY A 160 -5.27 3.27 -11.27
C GLY A 160 -5.00 3.83 -12.67
N GLU A 161 -5.02 5.16 -12.83
CA GLU A 161 -4.59 5.84 -14.07
C GLU A 161 -3.11 5.57 -14.36
N CYS A 162 -2.21 5.73 -13.38
CA CYS A 162 -0.78 5.45 -13.56
C CYS A 162 -0.50 3.99 -13.92
N ILE A 163 -1.26 3.04 -13.35
CA ILE A 163 -1.13 1.60 -13.67
C ILE A 163 -1.52 1.33 -15.12
N ARG A 164 -2.70 1.79 -15.55
CA ARG A 164 -3.13 1.64 -16.96
C ARG A 164 -2.15 2.29 -17.91
N TYR A 165 -1.68 3.48 -17.57
CA TYR A 165 -0.73 4.19 -18.38
C TYR A 165 0.64 3.48 -18.49
N SER A 166 1.07 2.80 -17.41
CA SER A 166 2.26 1.95 -17.42
C SER A 166 2.08 0.71 -18.31
N TYR A 167 0.88 0.13 -18.35
CA TYR A 167 0.55 -0.95 -19.28
C TYR A 167 0.56 -0.46 -20.73
N ASP A 168 -0.05 0.71 -21.01
CA ASP A 168 -0.04 1.30 -22.35
C ASP A 168 1.39 1.54 -22.85
N LEU A 169 2.29 1.97 -21.96
CA LEU A 169 3.71 2.15 -22.23
C LEU A 169 4.53 0.85 -22.25
N ASN A 170 3.88 -0.31 -22.12
CA ASN A 170 4.48 -1.65 -22.09
C ASN A 170 5.57 -1.81 -21.01
N LEU A 171 5.46 -1.10 -19.89
CA LEU A 171 6.47 -1.13 -18.83
C LEU A 171 6.50 -2.45 -18.03
N HIS A 172 5.47 -3.28 -18.17
CA HIS A 172 5.40 -4.62 -17.59
C HIS A 172 6.22 -5.65 -18.38
N ILE A 173 6.65 -5.33 -19.60
CA ILE A 173 7.38 -6.23 -20.50
C ILE A 173 8.64 -5.57 -21.08
N VAL A 174 9.29 -4.71 -20.29
CA VAL A 174 10.52 -3.99 -20.71
C VAL A 174 11.59 -4.96 -21.20
N ASP A 175 11.67 -6.11 -20.54
CA ASP A 175 12.74 -7.09 -20.70
C ASP A 175 12.20 -8.45 -21.22
N ALA A 176 11.06 -8.45 -21.93
CA ALA A 176 10.45 -9.68 -22.43
C ALA A 176 11.33 -10.48 -23.41
N ASN A 177 12.29 -9.83 -24.07
CA ASN A 177 13.29 -10.46 -24.94
C ASN A 177 14.70 -10.43 -24.31
N HIS A 178 14.80 -10.35 -22.98
CA HIS A 178 16.09 -10.37 -22.31
C HIS A 178 16.75 -11.74 -22.46
N GLU A 179 17.96 -11.75 -23.01
CA GLU A 179 18.83 -12.91 -23.08
C GLU A 179 20.05 -12.64 -22.19
N PRO A 180 20.41 -13.55 -21.26
CA PRO A 180 21.59 -13.37 -20.42
C PRO A 180 22.83 -13.22 -21.28
N LEU A 181 23.58 -12.14 -21.07
CA LEU A 181 24.81 -11.89 -21.84
C LEU A 181 25.86 -12.96 -21.54
N SER A 182 26.46 -13.51 -22.61
CA SER A 182 27.66 -14.33 -22.47
C SER A 182 28.88 -13.44 -22.19
N GLY A 183 29.95 -14.00 -21.62
CA GLY A 183 31.13 -13.21 -21.21
C GLY A 183 31.84 -12.44 -22.35
N ALA A 184 31.61 -12.81 -23.62
CA ALA A 184 32.15 -12.09 -24.78
C ALA A 184 31.25 -10.93 -25.24
N ASP A 185 29.98 -10.91 -24.84
CA ASP A 185 28.98 -9.92 -25.29
C ASP A 185 28.88 -8.70 -24.36
N GLN A 186 29.47 -8.77 -23.16
CA GLN A 186 29.46 -7.66 -22.19
C GLN A 186 30.15 -6.39 -22.72
N ASP A 187 31.17 -6.54 -23.56
CA ASP A 187 31.91 -5.42 -24.15
C ASP A 187 31.12 -4.69 -25.26
N ASN A 188 30.05 -5.31 -25.79
CA ASN A 188 29.22 -4.77 -26.88
C ASN A 188 27.85 -4.25 -26.42
N VAL A 189 27.64 -4.07 -25.11
CA VAL A 189 26.36 -3.58 -24.58
C VAL A 189 26.16 -2.12 -24.98
N ASP A 190 25.04 -1.82 -25.63
CA ASP A 190 24.57 -0.45 -25.83
C ASP A 190 24.15 0.17 -24.47
N LEU A 191 25.10 0.82 -23.81
CA LEU A 191 24.93 1.43 -22.48
C LEU A 191 23.87 2.53 -22.48
N GLN A 192 23.71 3.27 -23.58
CA GLN A 192 22.69 4.33 -23.66
C GLN A 192 21.29 3.71 -23.70
N ARG A 193 21.10 2.69 -24.54
CA ARG A 193 19.85 1.94 -24.58
C ARG A 193 19.56 1.28 -23.24
N TRP A 194 20.55 0.61 -22.64
CA TRP A 194 20.41 0.00 -21.31
C TRP A 194 19.97 1.02 -20.25
N ALA A 195 20.59 2.20 -20.22
CA ALA A 195 20.27 3.23 -19.23
C ALA A 195 18.85 3.79 -19.40
N ILE A 196 18.36 3.90 -20.64
CA ILE A 196 16.97 4.29 -20.94
C ILE A 196 15.99 3.20 -20.48
N LEU A 197 16.31 1.93 -20.74
CA LEU A 197 15.49 0.81 -20.26
C LEU A 197 15.46 0.76 -18.73
N GLU A 198 16.58 0.99 -18.06
CA GLU A 198 16.65 1.04 -16.60
C GLU A 198 15.76 2.14 -16.00
N GLU A 199 15.67 3.30 -16.64
CA GLU A 199 14.73 4.36 -16.25
C GLU A 199 13.26 3.87 -16.30
N ARG A 200 12.92 3.10 -17.34
CA ARG A 200 11.60 2.48 -17.50
C ARG A 200 11.33 1.40 -16.45
N ARG A 201 12.33 0.55 -16.12
CA ARG A 201 12.23 -0.45 -15.04
C ARG A 201 11.93 0.23 -13.70
N ARG A 202 12.63 1.32 -13.39
CA ARG A 202 12.43 2.08 -12.14
C ARG A 202 11.05 2.70 -12.04
N ALA A 203 10.52 3.23 -13.14
CA ALA A 203 9.15 3.72 -13.20
C ALA A 203 8.12 2.60 -12.97
N TRP A 204 8.29 1.44 -13.62
CA TRP A 204 7.45 0.26 -13.40
C TRP A 204 7.41 -0.16 -11.92
N TRP A 205 8.58 -0.31 -11.31
CA TRP A 205 8.69 -0.77 -9.93
C TRP A 205 8.20 0.27 -8.91
N ALA A 206 8.28 1.57 -9.22
CA ALA A 206 7.66 2.61 -8.40
C ALA A 206 6.14 2.51 -8.41
N VAL A 207 5.52 2.28 -9.57
CA VAL A 207 4.07 2.05 -9.68
C VAL A 207 3.66 0.76 -8.99
N TRP A 208 4.43 -0.31 -9.18
CA TRP A 208 4.21 -1.58 -8.49
C TRP A 208 4.20 -1.42 -6.96
N GLU A 209 5.17 -0.70 -6.40
CA GLU A 209 5.23 -0.46 -4.95
C GLU A 209 4.01 0.32 -4.45
N MET A 210 3.58 1.36 -5.18
CA MET A 210 2.38 2.12 -4.82
C MET A 210 1.11 1.27 -4.87
N ASP A 211 0.97 0.39 -5.86
CA ASP A 211 -0.13 -0.58 -5.95
C ASP A 211 -0.13 -1.54 -4.77
N VAL A 212 1.02 -2.14 -4.45
CA VAL A 212 1.15 -3.01 -3.27
C VAL A 212 0.77 -2.25 -1.99
N PHE A 213 1.31 -1.06 -1.78
CA PHE A 213 1.02 -0.25 -0.60
C PHE A 213 -0.47 0.06 -0.48
N ALA A 214 -1.05 0.63 -1.53
CA ALA A 214 -2.42 1.11 -1.45
C ALA A 214 -3.46 -0.02 -1.48
N SER A 215 -3.23 -1.11 -2.21
CA SER A 215 -4.04 -2.34 -2.10
C SER A 215 -3.99 -2.95 -0.71
N THR A 216 -2.81 -2.97 -0.08
CA THR A 216 -2.64 -3.49 1.27
C THR A 216 -3.45 -2.67 2.27
N ILE A 217 -3.33 -1.34 2.22
CA ILE A 217 -4.08 -0.40 3.07
C ILE A 217 -5.59 -0.47 2.83
N ARG A 218 -6.02 -0.75 1.59
CA ARG A 218 -7.45 -0.83 1.25
C ARG A 218 -8.03 -2.24 1.38
N ARG A 219 -7.19 -3.25 1.65
CA ARG A 219 -7.56 -4.68 1.61
C ARG A 219 -8.19 -5.09 0.28
N LEU A 220 -7.67 -4.55 -0.82
CA LEU A 220 -8.11 -4.85 -2.18
C LEU A 220 -7.05 -5.66 -2.92
N PRO A 221 -7.42 -6.42 -3.96
CA PRO A 221 -6.44 -6.95 -4.90
C PRO A 221 -5.58 -5.84 -5.51
N THR A 222 -4.37 -6.20 -5.93
CA THR A 222 -3.55 -5.31 -6.77
C THR A 222 -4.12 -5.25 -8.17
N ALA A 223 -4.03 -4.09 -8.81
CA ALA A 223 -4.39 -3.96 -10.22
C ALA A 223 -3.27 -4.47 -11.14
N ILE A 224 -2.03 -4.57 -10.64
CA ILE A 224 -0.93 -5.19 -11.37
C ILE A 224 -1.01 -6.72 -11.25
N ASP A 225 -1.00 -7.39 -12.41
CA ASP A 225 -0.88 -8.83 -12.50
C ASP A 225 0.60 -9.23 -12.53
N GLN A 226 1.04 -9.90 -11.47
CA GLN A 226 2.40 -10.44 -11.36
C GLN A 226 2.71 -11.46 -12.46
N SER A 227 1.69 -12.10 -13.04
CA SER A 227 1.88 -13.15 -14.04
C SER A 227 2.41 -12.64 -15.38
N LEU A 228 2.19 -11.36 -15.66
CA LEU A 228 2.58 -10.67 -16.90
C LEU A 228 3.86 -9.83 -16.74
N ASN A 229 4.48 -9.84 -15.54
CA ASN A 229 5.64 -9.01 -15.26
C ASN A 229 6.93 -9.65 -15.79
N LEU A 230 7.38 -9.14 -16.94
CA LEU A 230 8.65 -9.43 -17.61
C LEU A 230 9.54 -8.18 -17.62
N THR A 231 9.70 -7.57 -16.45
CA THR A 231 10.59 -6.44 -16.22
C THR A 231 11.59 -6.81 -15.12
N LEU A 232 12.88 -6.64 -15.40
CA LEU A 232 13.96 -6.97 -14.47
C LEU A 232 13.90 -6.05 -13.24
N LEU A 233 14.38 -6.56 -12.09
CA LEU A 233 14.55 -5.76 -10.88
C LEU A 233 15.56 -4.61 -11.12
N PRO A 234 15.38 -3.45 -10.48
CA PRO A 234 16.27 -2.31 -10.69
C PRO A 234 17.69 -2.62 -10.19
N VAL A 235 18.69 -2.08 -10.87
CA VAL A 235 20.11 -2.21 -10.47
C VAL A 235 20.50 -1.14 -9.44
N PRO A 236 21.70 -1.18 -8.84
CA PRO A 236 22.13 -0.12 -7.93
C PRO A 236 22.17 1.26 -8.62
N ASP A 237 21.80 2.32 -7.90
CA ASP A 237 21.82 3.69 -8.40
C ASP A 237 23.21 4.09 -8.91
N THR A 238 24.26 3.66 -8.22
CA THR A 238 25.65 3.88 -8.63
C THR A 238 25.95 3.33 -10.01
N CYS A 239 25.42 2.15 -10.36
CA CYS A 239 25.63 1.55 -11.67
C CYS A 239 24.89 2.36 -12.74
N TRP A 240 23.62 2.69 -12.49
CA TRP A 240 22.79 3.44 -13.44
C TRP A 240 23.28 4.88 -13.68
N PHE A 241 23.68 5.58 -12.62
CA PHE A 241 24.18 6.95 -12.71
C PHE A 241 25.52 7.04 -13.44
N ASN A 242 26.39 6.04 -13.28
CA ASN A 242 27.70 6.00 -13.92
C ASN A 242 27.73 5.27 -15.28
N ASN A 243 26.56 4.88 -15.83
CA ASN A 243 26.45 4.05 -17.05
C ASN A 243 27.28 2.75 -16.98
N ILE A 244 27.34 2.12 -15.81
CA ILE A 244 27.99 0.83 -15.62
C ILE A 244 26.90 -0.24 -15.75
N TYR A 245 27.01 -1.07 -16.78
CA TYR A 245 26.10 -2.18 -16.97
C TYR A 245 26.16 -3.15 -15.77
N GLN A 246 24.98 -3.58 -15.33
CA GLN A 246 24.83 -4.58 -14.28
C GLN A 246 23.69 -5.53 -14.66
N GLU A 247 23.98 -6.83 -14.64
CA GLU A 247 22.97 -7.87 -14.82
C GLU A 247 21.99 -7.87 -13.63
N SER A 248 20.74 -8.27 -13.88
CA SER A 248 19.68 -8.33 -12.86
C SER A 248 18.80 -9.58 -13.10
N CYS A 249 17.75 -9.75 -12.30
CA CYS A 249 16.83 -10.87 -12.45
C CYS A 249 15.35 -10.43 -12.40
N PHE A 250 14.46 -11.30 -12.86
CA PHE A 250 13.02 -11.11 -12.73
C PHE A 250 12.54 -11.41 -11.30
N LEU A 251 11.41 -10.81 -10.90
CA LEU A 251 10.73 -11.19 -9.67
C LEU A 251 9.85 -12.42 -9.90
N VAL A 252 10.43 -13.61 -9.71
CA VAL A 252 9.74 -14.89 -9.92
C VAL A 252 8.51 -15.10 -9.03
N LYS A 253 7.55 -15.86 -9.56
CA LYS A 253 6.29 -16.19 -8.87
C LYS A 253 6.55 -16.94 -7.56
N ASP A 254 7.41 -17.95 -7.59
CA ASP A 254 7.80 -18.73 -6.42
C ASP A 254 8.64 -17.89 -5.46
N CYS A 255 8.09 -17.65 -4.27
CA CYS A 255 8.70 -16.84 -3.22
C CYS A 255 10.05 -17.42 -2.74
N SER A 256 10.20 -18.75 -2.76
CA SER A 256 11.39 -19.45 -2.27
C SER A 256 12.62 -19.28 -3.18
N LEU A 257 12.40 -18.84 -4.42
CA LEU A 257 13.44 -18.64 -5.43
C LEU A 257 13.87 -17.18 -5.58
N ARG A 258 13.07 -16.21 -5.10
CA ARG A 258 13.31 -14.76 -5.33
C ARG A 258 14.69 -14.31 -4.81
N TRP A 259 15.02 -14.64 -3.57
CA TRP A 259 16.32 -14.28 -2.99
C TRP A 259 17.49 -15.01 -3.67
N LYS A 260 17.28 -16.26 -4.11
CA LYS A 260 18.30 -17.07 -4.78
C LYS A 260 18.68 -16.44 -6.11
N GLN A 261 17.67 -16.08 -6.92
CA GLN A 261 17.90 -15.47 -8.22
C GLN A 261 18.51 -14.08 -8.11
N LEU A 262 18.08 -13.27 -7.14
CA LEU A 262 18.67 -11.97 -6.91
C LEU A 262 20.15 -12.09 -6.54
N THR A 263 20.48 -13.03 -5.62
CA THR A 263 21.87 -13.33 -5.24
C THR A 263 22.68 -13.84 -6.43
N GLN A 264 22.13 -14.76 -7.23
CA GLN A 264 22.80 -15.34 -8.39
C GLN A 264 23.09 -14.30 -9.48
N SER A 265 22.22 -13.30 -9.67
CA SER A 265 22.47 -12.21 -10.62
C SER A 265 23.58 -11.24 -10.19
N GLY A 266 24.01 -11.30 -8.93
CA GLY A 266 24.96 -10.34 -8.35
C GLY A 266 24.38 -8.94 -8.11
N ASN A 267 23.08 -8.74 -8.31
CA ASN A 267 22.44 -7.43 -8.11
C ASN A 267 22.32 -7.10 -6.61
N GLN A 268 23.11 -6.12 -6.16
CA GLN A 268 23.12 -5.63 -4.78
C GLN A 268 22.24 -4.39 -4.56
N SER A 269 21.31 -4.09 -5.46
CA SER A 269 20.43 -2.92 -5.36
C SER A 269 19.55 -2.99 -4.11
N ALA A 270 19.66 -1.99 -3.25
CA ALA A 270 18.76 -1.84 -2.10
C ALA A 270 17.28 -1.89 -2.51
N LYS A 271 16.94 -1.24 -3.63
CA LYS A 271 15.57 -1.22 -4.14
C LYS A 271 15.10 -2.61 -4.59
N ALA A 272 15.95 -3.39 -5.25
CA ALA A 272 15.62 -4.76 -5.63
C ALA A 272 15.37 -5.66 -4.41
N TRP A 273 16.24 -5.58 -3.39
CA TRP A 273 16.07 -6.31 -2.15
C TRP A 273 14.81 -5.89 -1.38
N PHE A 274 14.53 -4.59 -1.33
CA PHE A 274 13.28 -4.07 -0.77
C PHE A 274 12.05 -4.62 -1.51
N ILE A 275 12.05 -4.65 -2.85
CA ILE A 275 10.95 -5.21 -3.66
C ILE A 275 10.76 -6.70 -3.34
N VAL A 276 11.84 -7.48 -3.22
CA VAL A 276 11.76 -8.90 -2.84
C VAL A 276 11.08 -9.04 -1.48
N ILE A 277 11.49 -8.31 -0.45
CA ILE A 277 10.89 -8.42 0.89
C ILE A 277 9.43 -7.91 0.90
N ASN A 278 9.15 -6.79 0.23
CA ASN A 278 7.80 -6.25 0.08
C ASN A 278 6.87 -7.24 -0.63
N SER A 279 7.39 -7.99 -1.61
CA SER A 279 6.64 -9.05 -2.28
C SER A 279 6.31 -10.22 -1.34
N LEU A 280 7.20 -10.60 -0.42
CA LEU A 280 6.92 -11.60 0.62
C LEU A 280 5.85 -11.11 1.60
N MET A 281 5.94 -9.84 2.02
CA MET A 281 4.93 -9.19 2.87
C MET A 281 3.56 -9.25 2.20
N ARG A 282 3.46 -8.88 0.92
CA ARG A 282 2.21 -8.97 0.15
C ARG A 282 1.70 -10.40 0.03
N ASN A 283 2.57 -11.36 -0.26
CA ASN A 283 2.18 -12.76 -0.33
C ASN A 283 1.60 -13.23 1.02
N THR A 284 2.22 -12.84 2.14
CA THR A 284 1.73 -13.09 3.49
C THR A 284 0.35 -12.45 3.71
N GLN A 285 0.20 -11.19 3.35
CA GLN A 285 -1.06 -10.46 3.50
C GLN A 285 -2.21 -11.17 2.75
N ARG A 286 -1.96 -11.72 1.57
CA ARG A 286 -2.96 -12.47 0.80
C ARG A 286 -3.34 -13.81 1.43
N ILE A 287 -2.40 -14.46 2.11
CA ILE A 287 -2.65 -15.69 2.87
C ILE A 287 -3.57 -15.39 4.06
N VAL A 288 -3.27 -14.31 4.79
CA VAL A 288 -3.99 -13.89 6.01
C VAL A 288 -5.34 -13.26 5.69
N TYR A 289 -5.43 -12.47 4.63
CA TYR A 289 -6.63 -11.75 4.20
C TYR A 289 -6.98 -12.13 2.75
N PRO A 290 -7.52 -13.34 2.53
CA PRO A 290 -7.91 -13.75 1.19
C PRO A 290 -9.02 -12.83 0.67
N ALA A 291 -8.85 -12.30 -0.54
CA ALA A 291 -9.89 -11.53 -1.21
C ALA A 291 -11.16 -12.41 -1.31
N GLY A 292 -12.25 -11.98 -0.66
CA GLY A 292 -13.49 -12.77 -0.57
C GLY A 292 -13.70 -13.49 0.76
N SER A 293 -13.54 -12.80 1.89
CA SER A 293 -13.88 -13.26 3.26
C SER A 293 -15.30 -13.83 3.43
N ALA A 294 -16.18 -13.72 2.44
CA ALA A 294 -17.50 -14.36 2.44
C ALA A 294 -17.47 -15.87 2.15
N LEU A 295 -16.35 -16.45 1.69
CA LEU A 295 -16.30 -17.84 1.17
C LEU A 295 -15.43 -18.82 1.97
N LYS A 296 -14.76 -18.39 3.05
CA LYS A 296 -13.98 -19.27 3.93
C LYS A 296 -14.70 -19.58 5.24
N SER A 297 -16.02 -19.79 5.19
CA SER A 297 -16.66 -20.49 6.30
C SER A 297 -16.31 -21.98 6.18
N LEU A 298 -15.85 -22.56 7.30
CA LEU A 298 -15.98 -23.99 7.64
C LEU A 298 -15.04 -25.01 6.96
N ASN A 299 -13.70 -24.90 7.11
CA ASN A 299 -12.88 -26.12 7.02
C ASN A 299 -11.54 -26.04 7.79
N GLU A 300 -11.31 -26.96 8.73
CA GLU A 300 -10.06 -27.10 9.49
C GLU A 300 -8.84 -27.35 8.57
N LYS A 301 -9.05 -28.07 7.46
CA LYS A 301 -8.02 -28.29 6.42
C LYS A 301 -7.52 -26.99 5.78
N ALA A 302 -8.37 -25.97 5.70
CA ALA A 302 -7.98 -24.66 5.16
C ALA A 302 -7.13 -23.87 6.16
N ALA A 303 -7.36 -24.05 7.47
CA ALA A 303 -6.56 -23.43 8.52
C ALA A 303 -5.14 -24.05 8.61
N GLU A 304 -5.05 -25.38 8.53
CA GLU A 304 -3.76 -26.09 8.51
C GLU A 304 -2.92 -25.74 7.26
N SER A 305 -3.56 -25.68 6.08
CA SER A 305 -2.91 -25.20 4.85
C SER A 305 -2.38 -23.77 4.99
N THR A 306 -3.15 -22.89 5.63
CA THR A 306 -2.74 -21.50 5.87
C THR A 306 -1.54 -21.43 6.83
N HIS A 307 -1.48 -22.31 7.84
CA HIS A 307 -0.34 -22.37 8.77
C HIS A 307 0.95 -22.78 8.05
N ASN A 308 0.89 -23.85 7.25
CA ASN A 308 2.03 -24.33 6.47
C ASN A 308 2.54 -23.26 5.49
N GLU A 309 1.63 -22.53 4.83
CA GLU A 309 2.00 -21.41 3.95
C GLU A 309 2.71 -20.27 4.71
N LEU A 310 2.27 -19.96 5.94
CA LEU A 310 2.93 -18.95 6.78
C LEU A 310 4.30 -19.41 7.29
N ASP A 311 4.50 -20.71 7.55
CA ASP A 311 5.81 -21.28 7.88
C ASP A 311 6.76 -21.22 6.69
N ILE A 312 6.29 -21.57 5.49
CA ILE A 312 7.05 -21.40 4.25
C ILE A 312 7.46 -19.94 4.08
N MET A 313 6.54 -19.00 4.33
CA MET A 313 6.81 -17.57 4.23
C MET A 313 7.84 -17.09 5.26
N SER A 314 7.76 -17.60 6.50
CA SER A 314 8.74 -17.34 7.55
C SER A 314 10.14 -17.82 7.16
N ASN A 315 10.25 -19.03 6.61
CA ASN A 315 11.52 -19.57 6.12
C ASN A 315 12.05 -18.77 4.93
N CYS A 316 11.18 -18.39 3.98
CA CYS A 316 11.56 -17.55 2.85
C CYS A 316 12.09 -16.19 3.31
N LEU A 317 11.43 -15.55 4.29
CA LEU A 317 11.88 -14.29 4.88
C LEU A 317 13.24 -14.46 5.55
N TYR A 318 13.41 -15.50 6.37
CA TYR A 318 14.68 -15.80 7.04
C TYR A 318 15.84 -15.98 6.04
N CYS A 319 15.64 -16.79 5.00
CA CYS A 319 16.64 -16.99 3.95
C CYS A 319 16.95 -15.70 3.19
N THR A 320 15.91 -14.89 2.91
CA THR A 320 16.08 -13.60 2.21
C THR A 320 16.93 -12.64 3.04
N VAL A 321 16.60 -12.47 4.32
CA VAL A 321 17.35 -11.59 5.24
C VAL A 321 18.77 -12.09 5.45
N SER A 322 18.96 -13.40 5.58
CA SER A 322 20.30 -14.01 5.74
C SER A 322 21.18 -13.89 4.49
N SER A 323 20.57 -13.62 3.33
CA SER A 323 21.27 -13.45 2.05
C SER A 323 21.44 -11.99 1.66
N LEU A 324 20.99 -11.04 2.49
CA LEU A 324 21.17 -9.62 2.23
C LEU A 324 22.67 -9.28 2.15
N PRO A 325 23.08 -8.43 1.20
CA PRO A 325 24.39 -7.80 1.22
C PRO A 325 24.66 -7.17 2.60
N PRO A 326 25.87 -7.32 3.17
CA PRO A 326 26.18 -6.75 4.49
C PRO A 326 25.94 -5.23 4.58
N SER A 327 26.13 -4.52 3.46
CA SER A 327 25.86 -3.08 3.34
C SER A 327 24.39 -2.71 3.46
N LEU A 328 23.45 -3.65 3.27
CA LEU A 328 22.01 -3.42 3.35
C LEU A 328 21.40 -3.91 4.67
N SER A 329 22.13 -4.74 5.41
CA SER A 329 21.67 -5.25 6.70
C SER A 329 21.83 -4.19 7.78
N TYR A 330 20.75 -3.90 8.49
CA TYR A 330 20.83 -3.14 9.73
C TYR A 330 21.39 -4.03 10.85
N GLN A 331 22.45 -3.59 11.53
CA GLN A 331 23.18 -4.32 12.57
C GLN A 331 23.17 -3.58 13.92
N GLY A 332 22.24 -2.64 14.09
CA GLY A 332 22.16 -1.81 15.29
C GLY A 332 23.02 -0.55 15.24
N GLU A 333 23.63 -0.23 14.10
CA GLU A 333 24.41 1.00 13.93
C GLU A 333 23.55 2.26 14.03
N THR A 334 24.21 3.42 14.18
CA THR A 334 23.56 4.73 14.14
C THR A 334 23.34 5.16 12.70
N LEU A 335 22.12 5.58 12.36
CA LEU A 335 21.75 6.07 11.04
C LEU A 335 21.60 7.60 11.09
N ASP A 336 22.56 8.35 10.57
CA ASP A 336 22.61 9.80 10.77
C ASP A 336 21.90 10.63 9.67
N PHE A 337 21.62 10.02 8.51
CA PHE A 337 20.99 10.63 7.32
C PHE A 337 21.67 11.91 6.80
N ARG A 338 22.98 12.05 7.00
CA ARG A 338 23.74 13.21 6.48
C ARG A 338 23.71 13.25 4.95
N PRO A 339 23.58 14.45 4.35
CA PRO A 339 23.67 14.59 2.89
C PRO A 339 25.07 14.18 2.41
N GLY A 340 25.15 13.65 1.19
CA GLY A 340 26.43 13.46 0.51
C GLY A 340 27.16 14.80 0.28
N SER A 341 28.49 14.73 0.15
CA SER A 341 29.35 15.89 -0.14
C SER A 341 29.08 16.51 -1.52
N SER A 342 28.66 15.71 -2.50
CA SER A 342 28.29 16.13 -3.86
C SER A 342 27.14 15.29 -4.41
N ILE A 343 26.33 15.85 -5.32
CA ILE A 343 25.30 15.12 -6.07
C ILE A 343 25.92 14.08 -7.02
N GLN A 344 27.17 14.29 -7.41
CA GLN A 344 27.93 13.40 -8.31
C GLN A 344 28.68 12.30 -7.57
N ASP A 345 28.76 12.35 -6.23
CA ASP A 345 29.43 11.31 -5.46
C ASP A 345 28.62 10.01 -5.51
N ALA A 346 29.30 8.89 -5.79
CA ALA A 346 28.67 7.58 -5.89
C ALA A 346 28.04 7.12 -4.55
N ALA A 347 28.55 7.60 -3.42
CA ALA A 347 28.01 7.27 -2.10
C ALA A 347 27.22 8.45 -1.55
N ASN A 348 25.89 8.33 -1.52
CA ASN A 348 25.02 9.24 -0.77
C ASN A 348 24.69 8.56 0.58
N PRO A 349 25.34 8.94 1.70
CA PRO A 349 25.12 8.29 3.00
C PRO A 349 23.65 8.35 3.45
N ARG A 350 22.93 9.40 3.05
CA ARG A 350 21.50 9.52 3.30
C ARG A 350 20.70 8.43 2.60
N GLN A 351 21.01 8.15 1.33
CA GLN A 351 20.34 7.08 0.58
C GLN A 351 20.62 5.73 1.24
N GLU A 352 21.88 5.44 1.56
CA GLU A 352 22.26 4.19 2.22
C GLU A 352 21.53 3.98 3.55
N HIS A 353 21.48 5.01 4.40
CA HIS A 353 20.75 4.96 5.66
C HIS A 353 19.24 4.79 5.46
N ALA A 354 18.65 5.44 4.45
CA ALA A 354 17.24 5.29 4.10
C ALA A 354 16.91 3.89 3.58
N ASP A 355 17.83 3.29 2.82
CA ASP A 355 17.71 1.94 2.28
C ASP A 355 17.74 0.89 3.39
N LYS A 356 18.73 0.96 4.29
CA LYS A 356 18.81 0.09 5.48
C LYS A 356 17.57 0.20 6.35
N TYR A 357 17.14 1.43 6.63
CA TYR A 357 15.93 1.70 7.41
C TYR A 357 14.70 1.06 6.74
N SER A 358 14.54 1.25 5.43
CA SER A 358 13.37 0.77 4.68
C SER A 358 13.31 -0.75 4.60
N ILE A 359 14.45 -1.40 4.31
CA ILE A 359 14.58 -2.86 4.28
C ILE A 359 14.28 -3.46 5.66
N HIS A 360 14.83 -2.87 6.73
CA HIS A 360 14.60 -3.35 8.09
C HIS A 360 13.13 -3.23 8.49
N LEU A 361 12.51 -2.07 8.27
CA LEU A 361 11.07 -1.88 8.57
C LEU A 361 10.19 -2.84 7.77
N MET A 362 10.43 -3.01 6.46
CA MET A 362 9.64 -3.93 5.64
C MET A 362 9.79 -5.39 6.09
N THR A 363 10.99 -5.77 6.55
CA THR A 363 11.24 -7.07 7.19
C THR A 363 10.38 -7.26 8.43
N GLN A 364 10.33 -6.25 9.31
CA GLN A 364 9.50 -6.31 10.51
C GLN A 364 7.99 -6.29 10.18
N LEU A 365 7.57 -5.56 9.15
CA LEU A 365 6.18 -5.60 8.66
C LEU A 365 5.80 -7.01 8.17
N CYS A 366 6.67 -7.67 7.42
CA CYS A 366 6.46 -9.05 7.00
C CYS A 366 6.34 -9.99 8.22
N ARG A 367 7.20 -9.83 9.23
CA ARG A 367 7.10 -10.59 10.50
C ARG A 367 5.76 -10.33 11.20
N PHE A 368 5.30 -9.09 11.29
CA PHE A 368 3.97 -8.79 11.85
C PHE A 368 2.88 -9.54 11.11
N MET A 369 2.87 -9.53 9.77
CA MET A 369 1.86 -10.26 8.99
C MET A 369 1.91 -11.77 9.26
N ILE A 370 3.11 -12.36 9.36
CA ILE A 370 3.28 -13.80 9.62
C ILE A 370 2.76 -14.18 11.00
N TYR A 371 3.18 -13.46 12.05
CA TYR A 371 2.89 -13.85 13.43
C TYR A 371 1.52 -13.38 13.91
N HIS A 372 0.99 -12.27 13.39
CA HIS A 372 -0.33 -11.76 13.79
C HIS A 372 -1.42 -12.81 13.57
N HIS A 373 -1.46 -13.43 12.39
CA HIS A 373 -2.44 -14.47 12.09
C HIS A 373 -2.26 -15.70 12.98
N LYS A 374 -1.01 -16.13 13.21
CA LYS A 374 -0.72 -17.29 14.08
C LYS A 374 -1.21 -17.06 15.52
N ILE A 375 -0.99 -15.87 16.06
CA ILE A 375 -1.48 -15.47 17.38
C ILE A 375 -3.02 -15.45 17.40
N CYS A 376 -3.67 -14.80 16.42
CA CYS A 376 -5.14 -14.73 16.37
C CYS A 376 -5.79 -16.11 16.18
N ALA A 377 -5.17 -17.03 15.44
CA ALA A 377 -5.69 -18.37 15.23
C ALA A 377 -5.54 -19.31 16.45
N ARG A 378 -4.61 -19.01 17.37
CA ARG A 378 -4.25 -19.90 18.50
C ARG A 378 -4.53 -19.33 19.88
N ALA A 379 -4.92 -18.07 19.99
CA ALA A 379 -5.07 -17.34 21.24
C ALA A 379 -5.97 -18.06 22.28
N PRO A 380 -5.41 -18.57 23.40
CA PRO A 380 -6.16 -19.17 24.51
C PRO A 380 -6.86 -18.12 25.41
N TRP A 381 -6.56 -16.83 25.24
CA TRP A 381 -7.17 -15.72 25.98
C TRP A 381 -8.50 -15.21 25.39
N LEU A 382 -8.92 -15.80 24.27
CA LEU A 382 -10.25 -15.60 23.65
C LEU A 382 -11.28 -16.62 24.14
N THR A 383 -10.82 -17.80 24.57
CA THR A 383 -11.64 -18.71 25.35
C THR A 383 -11.70 -18.18 26.77
N THR A 384 -12.88 -17.67 27.12
CA THR A 384 -13.36 -17.34 28.46
C THR A 384 -12.62 -18.15 29.53
N LYS A 385 -12.23 -17.47 30.62
CA LYS A 385 -11.69 -18.00 31.90
C LYS A 385 -12.50 -19.15 32.56
N GLY A 386 -13.41 -19.80 31.86
CA GLY A 386 -14.29 -20.87 32.34
C GLY A 386 -14.35 -22.15 31.51
N ALA A 387 -13.64 -22.28 30.38
CA ALA A 387 -13.56 -23.57 29.68
C ALA A 387 -12.32 -24.34 30.17
N LEU A 388 -12.55 -25.14 31.22
CA LEU A 388 -11.76 -26.27 31.72
C LEU A 388 -10.32 -26.41 31.21
N GLU A 389 -9.40 -26.53 32.17
CA GLU A 389 -8.06 -27.11 32.08
C GLU A 389 -8.05 -28.57 31.58
N GLN A 390 -8.84 -28.90 30.56
CA GLN A 390 -8.91 -30.23 29.97
C GLN A 390 -8.47 -30.14 28.51
N ASN A 391 -7.22 -30.56 28.30
CA ASN A 391 -6.62 -30.98 27.03
C ASN A 391 -6.05 -29.90 26.09
N LEU A 392 -5.38 -28.86 26.61
CA LEU A 392 -4.35 -28.18 25.82
C LEU A 392 -3.04 -28.98 25.97
N GLU A 393 -2.67 -29.71 24.92
CA GLU A 393 -1.36 -30.35 24.77
C GLU A 393 -0.23 -29.37 25.17
N PRO A 394 0.76 -29.78 26.00
CA PRO A 394 1.85 -28.92 26.47
C PRO A 394 2.63 -28.21 25.36
N GLY A 395 2.63 -28.76 24.14
CA GLY A 395 3.27 -28.16 22.97
C GLY A 395 2.58 -26.91 22.43
N GLY A 396 1.25 -26.79 22.55
CA GLY A 396 0.47 -25.68 21.98
C GLY A 396 0.67 -24.36 22.72
N THR A 397 0.78 -24.40 24.05
CA THR A 397 1.00 -23.21 24.89
C THR A 397 2.43 -22.66 24.75
N ALA A 398 3.43 -23.55 24.66
CA ALA A 398 4.82 -23.17 24.41
C ALA A 398 4.99 -22.50 23.04
N GLN A 399 4.34 -23.02 22.00
CA GLN A 399 4.40 -22.46 20.65
C GLN A 399 3.71 -21.10 20.55
N ALA A 400 2.52 -20.93 21.14
CA ALA A 400 1.83 -19.64 21.19
C ALA A 400 2.66 -18.55 21.90
N ASN A 401 3.36 -18.92 22.99
CA ASN A 401 4.28 -18.02 23.69
C ASN A 401 5.48 -17.63 22.82
N SER A 402 6.01 -18.55 22.03
CA SER A 402 7.09 -18.26 21.07
C SER A 402 6.63 -17.32 19.95
N GLU A 403 5.42 -17.49 19.43
CA GLU A 403 4.86 -16.66 18.35
C GLU A 403 4.58 -15.23 18.83
N TRP A 404 4.01 -15.08 20.03
CA TRP A 404 3.86 -13.78 20.70
C TRP A 404 5.21 -13.09 20.92
N SER A 405 6.21 -13.83 21.41
CA SER A 405 7.57 -13.31 21.59
C SER A 405 8.17 -12.82 20.27
N ASN A 406 7.99 -13.57 19.18
CA ASN A 406 8.46 -13.20 17.85
C ASN A 406 7.74 -11.95 17.29
N TYR A 407 6.44 -11.82 17.54
CA TYR A 407 5.67 -10.63 17.18
C TYR A 407 6.14 -9.39 17.95
N MET A 408 6.36 -9.53 19.26
CA MET A 408 6.87 -8.43 20.08
C MET A 408 8.33 -8.07 19.75
N SER A 409 9.17 -9.06 19.44
CA SER A 409 10.53 -8.84 18.94
C SER A 409 10.52 -7.98 17.68
N ALA A 410 9.60 -8.19 16.73
CA ALA A 410 9.49 -7.34 15.54
C ALA A 410 9.19 -5.87 15.87
N SER A 411 8.36 -5.61 16.90
CA SER A 411 8.11 -4.25 17.40
C SER A 411 9.36 -3.64 18.06
N ASP A 412 10.09 -4.44 18.84
CA ASP A 412 11.31 -4.00 19.50
C ASP A 412 12.44 -3.68 18.50
N GLU A 413 12.54 -4.42 17.40
CA GLU A 413 13.47 -4.12 16.30
C GLU A 413 13.16 -2.79 15.60
N ILE A 414 11.87 -2.41 15.48
CA ILE A 414 11.47 -1.10 14.96
C ILE A 414 11.83 0.00 15.97
N VAL A 415 11.59 -0.22 17.26
CA VAL A 415 11.97 0.72 18.32
C VAL A 415 13.49 0.95 18.31
N LEU A 416 14.28 -0.12 18.11
CA LEU A 416 15.74 -0.05 18.07
C LEU A 416 16.22 0.83 16.92
N VAL A 417 15.77 0.58 15.68
CA VAL A 417 16.21 1.37 14.52
C VAL A 417 15.75 2.83 14.62
N VAL A 418 14.53 3.08 15.13
CA VAL A 418 14.03 4.46 15.34
C VAL A 418 14.87 5.20 16.37
N ARG A 419 15.23 4.54 17.47
CA ARG A 419 16.07 5.13 18.52
C ARG A 419 17.48 5.46 18.03
N ASN A 420 18.04 4.60 17.18
CA ASN A 420 19.39 4.74 16.65
C ASN A 420 19.45 5.60 15.37
N SER A 421 18.30 6.07 14.88
CA SER A 421 18.22 6.99 13.75
C SER A 421 18.29 8.44 14.20
N SER A 422 18.78 9.32 13.33
CA SER A 422 18.81 10.76 13.61
C SER A 422 17.41 11.32 13.87
N ARG A 423 17.34 12.43 14.62
CA ARG A 423 16.07 13.05 15.01
C ARG A 423 15.15 13.35 13.81
N ASP A 424 15.75 13.70 12.68
CA ASP A 424 15.12 14.14 11.44
C ASP A 424 14.97 13.03 10.39
N HIS A 425 15.27 11.76 10.72
CA HIS A 425 15.23 10.65 9.76
C HIS A 425 13.89 10.53 9.01
N TYR A 426 12.77 10.88 9.66
CA TYR A 426 11.42 10.84 9.09
C TYR A 426 11.26 11.68 7.81
N LYS A 427 12.15 12.66 7.58
CA LYS A 427 12.18 13.48 6.36
C LYS A 427 12.77 12.71 5.18
N TYR A 428 13.65 11.75 5.43
CA TYR A 428 14.54 11.14 4.43
C TYR A 428 14.26 9.65 4.20
N VAL A 429 13.13 9.14 4.66
CA VAL A 429 12.72 7.74 4.48
C VAL A 429 11.38 7.68 3.78
N ASN A 430 11.05 6.52 3.22
CA ASN A 430 9.80 6.32 2.50
C ASN A 430 8.58 6.58 3.42
N PRO A 431 7.72 7.58 3.10
CA PRO A 431 6.59 7.95 3.96
C PRO A 431 5.55 6.84 4.08
N PHE A 432 5.50 5.87 3.16
CA PHE A 432 4.58 4.73 3.25
C PHE A 432 4.87 3.83 4.47
N LEU A 433 6.11 3.84 4.97
CA LEU A 433 6.54 3.06 6.12
C LEU A 433 6.02 3.60 7.46
N ALA A 434 5.42 4.79 7.50
CA ALA A 434 4.75 5.31 8.71
C ALA A 434 3.67 4.36 9.24
N ASN A 435 2.98 3.63 8.35
CA ASN A 435 2.02 2.58 8.74
C ASN A 435 2.71 1.43 9.49
N THR A 436 3.96 1.11 9.17
CA THR A 436 4.74 0.07 9.87
C THR A 436 5.09 0.50 11.29
N LEU A 437 5.40 1.79 11.49
CA LEU A 437 5.58 2.35 12.83
C LEU A 437 4.29 2.24 13.66
N TRP A 438 3.14 2.48 13.03
CA TRP A 438 1.85 2.32 13.67
C TRP A 438 1.60 0.86 14.12
N PHE A 439 1.97 -0.14 13.31
CA PHE A 439 1.90 -1.55 13.73
C PHE A 439 2.75 -1.84 14.97
N ALA A 440 3.98 -1.31 15.00
CA ALA A 440 4.84 -1.45 16.17
C ALA A 440 4.18 -0.83 17.41
N ALA A 441 3.59 0.36 17.27
CA ALA A 441 2.91 1.05 18.36
C ALA A 441 1.67 0.27 18.85
N ALA A 442 0.86 -0.26 17.92
CA ALA A 442 -0.29 -1.11 18.23
C ALA A 442 0.14 -2.40 18.97
N ALA A 443 1.25 -3.01 18.58
CA ALA A 443 1.83 -4.16 19.29
C ALA A 443 2.22 -3.79 20.74
N GLN A 444 2.85 -2.64 20.96
CA GLN A 444 3.18 -2.17 22.32
C GLN A 444 1.91 -1.88 23.15
N CYS A 445 0.85 -1.33 22.53
CA CYS A 445 -0.45 -1.16 23.19
C CYS A 445 -1.04 -2.51 23.63
N ALA A 446 -1.07 -3.50 22.74
CA ALA A 446 -1.53 -4.86 23.05
C ALA A 446 -0.69 -5.49 24.17
N CYS A 447 0.63 -5.33 24.12
CA CYS A 447 1.53 -5.85 25.14
C CYS A 447 1.35 -5.21 26.51
N LYS A 448 0.91 -3.96 26.58
CA LYS A 448 0.60 -3.29 27.86
C LYS A 448 -0.60 -3.92 28.57
N VAL A 449 -1.54 -4.47 27.80
CA VAL A 449 -2.80 -5.04 28.29
C VAL A 449 -2.70 -6.55 28.49
N PHE A 450 -2.19 -7.27 27.50
CA PHE A 450 -2.15 -8.74 27.48
C PHE A 450 -0.75 -9.32 27.67
N GLY A 451 0.27 -8.48 27.81
CA GLY A 451 1.64 -8.95 27.97
C GLY A 451 1.80 -9.78 29.26
N PRO A 452 2.75 -10.73 29.27
CA PRO A 452 3.11 -11.48 30.46
C PRO A 452 3.35 -10.58 31.69
N PRO A 453 2.97 -11.01 32.91
CA PRO A 453 3.06 -10.16 34.11
C PRO A 453 4.49 -9.77 34.49
N ASN A 454 5.49 -10.52 34.01
CA ASN A 454 6.92 -10.24 34.20
C ASN A 454 7.44 -9.10 33.29
N PHE A 455 6.66 -8.63 32.32
CA PHE A 455 7.10 -7.54 31.45
C PHE A 455 7.08 -6.18 32.16
N ASN A 456 8.14 -5.41 31.93
CA ASN A 456 8.25 -4.08 32.52
C ASN A 456 7.29 -3.09 31.84
N LYS A 457 6.13 -2.85 32.47
CA LYS A 457 5.11 -1.93 31.98
C LYS A 457 5.65 -0.52 31.71
N ARG A 458 6.60 -0.04 32.51
CA ARG A 458 7.23 1.28 32.32
C ARG A 458 8.09 1.32 31.05
N LEU A 459 8.81 0.24 30.77
CA LEU A 459 9.59 0.11 29.54
C LEU A 459 8.66 0.08 28.31
N ILE A 460 7.59 -0.71 28.33
CA ILE A 460 6.59 -0.76 27.24
C ILE A 460 6.01 0.64 26.98
N SER A 461 5.63 1.36 28.03
CA SER A 461 5.16 2.75 27.91
C SER A 461 6.21 3.66 27.26
N SER A 462 7.47 3.59 27.69
CA SER A 462 8.55 4.38 27.10
C SER A 462 8.77 4.06 25.61
N LYS A 463 8.66 2.78 25.21
CA LYS A 463 8.76 2.37 23.80
C LYS A 463 7.60 2.92 22.97
N LEU A 464 6.38 2.85 23.50
CA LEU A 464 5.18 3.38 22.87
C LEU A 464 5.28 4.90 22.67
N ASP A 465 5.77 5.63 23.67
CA ASP A 465 5.93 7.10 23.59
C ASP A 465 6.93 7.50 22.50
N LEU A 466 8.04 6.76 22.35
CA LEU A 466 9.00 6.98 21.26
C LEU A 466 8.36 6.79 19.88
N LEU A 467 7.56 5.73 19.71
CA LEU A 467 6.87 5.45 18.44
C LEU A 467 5.81 6.51 18.13
N LYS A 468 5.00 6.90 19.12
CA LYS A 468 4.00 7.97 18.98
C LYS A 468 4.66 9.29 18.57
N LEU A 469 5.72 9.71 19.27
CA LEU A 469 6.47 10.91 18.93
C LEU A 469 7.02 10.87 17.50
N THR A 470 7.49 9.70 17.05
CA THR A 470 8.02 9.54 15.69
C THR A 470 6.91 9.63 14.66
N ILE A 471 5.78 8.95 14.88
CA ILE A 471 4.59 9.03 14.02
C ILE A 471 4.09 10.48 13.91
N ASP A 472 4.04 11.22 15.02
CA ASP A 472 3.65 12.64 15.02
C ASP A 472 4.56 13.49 14.14
N ARG A 473 5.88 13.24 14.16
CA ARG A 473 6.83 13.92 13.28
C ARG A 473 6.60 13.60 11.81
N PHE A 474 6.31 12.34 11.48
CA PHE A 474 5.92 11.95 10.11
C PHE A 474 4.67 12.71 9.66
N ILE A 475 3.62 12.71 10.49
CA ILE A 475 2.36 13.41 10.20
C ILE A 475 2.61 14.90 9.97
N SER A 476 3.37 15.53 10.86
CA SER A 476 3.67 16.96 10.82
C SER A 476 4.42 17.37 9.54
N PHE A 477 5.43 16.60 9.14
CA PHE A 477 6.27 16.95 7.98
C PHE A 477 5.65 16.59 6.64
N TRP A 478 5.07 15.40 6.53
CA TRP A 478 4.44 14.93 5.30
C TRP A 478 3.03 15.50 5.10
N ASN A 479 2.46 16.10 6.15
CA ASN A 479 1.08 16.61 6.17
C ASN A 479 0.07 15.51 5.79
N GLY A 480 0.37 14.27 6.18
CA GLY A 480 -0.23 13.05 5.65
C GLY A 480 -0.01 11.84 6.55
N THR A 481 -0.74 10.74 6.28
CA THR A 481 -0.93 9.52 7.09
C THR A 481 -2.16 9.57 8.01
N GLU A 482 -3.30 9.71 7.34
CA GLU A 482 -4.64 9.94 7.87
C GLU A 482 -5.03 9.13 9.11
N ASN A 483 -5.25 9.88 10.20
CA ASN A 483 -5.74 9.45 11.49
C ASN A 483 -5.02 8.24 12.11
N LEU A 484 -3.74 8.01 11.77
CA LEU A 484 -2.94 6.95 12.40
C LEU A 484 -2.95 7.10 13.93
N MET A 485 -2.76 8.32 14.43
CA MET A 485 -2.80 8.60 15.87
C MET A 485 -4.18 8.39 16.47
N GLY A 486 -5.27 8.85 15.85
CA GLY A 486 -6.61 8.59 16.40
C GLY A 486 -7.02 7.13 16.31
N LYS A 487 -6.60 6.37 15.28
CA LYS A 487 -6.74 4.90 15.22
C LYS A 487 -5.96 4.23 16.36
N LEU A 488 -4.73 4.67 16.63
CA LEU A 488 -3.93 4.15 17.73
C LEU A 488 -4.60 4.43 19.10
N VAL A 489 -5.15 5.62 19.28
CA VAL A 489 -5.92 5.99 20.48
C VAL A 489 -7.18 5.13 20.62
N ARG A 490 -7.93 4.91 19.53
CA ARG A 490 -9.10 4.03 19.50
C ARG A 490 -8.75 2.61 19.95
N ILE A 491 -7.67 2.03 19.41
CA ILE A 491 -7.17 0.71 19.85
C ILE A 491 -6.79 0.72 21.32
N GLU A 492 -6.04 1.74 21.78
CA GLU A 492 -5.61 1.82 23.18
C GLU A 492 -6.82 1.87 24.14
N VAL A 493 -7.87 2.61 23.81
CA VAL A 493 -9.10 2.68 24.60
C VAL A 493 -9.88 1.36 24.53
N GLY A 494 -10.05 0.80 23.33
CA GLY A 494 -10.76 -0.48 23.14
C GLY A 494 -10.13 -1.61 23.95
N LEU A 495 -8.80 -1.74 23.91
CA LEU A 495 -8.08 -2.77 24.66
C LEU A 495 -8.19 -2.59 26.19
N LYS A 496 -8.18 -1.35 26.69
CA LYS A 496 -8.38 -1.08 28.13
C LYS A 496 -9.79 -1.45 28.60
N ASN A 497 -10.81 -1.13 27.81
CA ASN A 497 -12.21 -1.44 28.14
C ASN A 497 -12.44 -2.96 28.23
N LEU A 498 -11.81 -3.74 27.36
CA LEU A 498 -11.89 -5.20 27.40
C LEU A 498 -11.33 -5.79 28.70
N MET A 499 -10.18 -5.28 29.18
CA MET A 499 -9.60 -5.73 30.45
C MET A 499 -10.52 -5.41 31.64
N ALA A 500 -11.11 -4.20 31.66
CA ALA A 500 -12.02 -3.81 32.73
C ALA A 500 -13.29 -4.69 32.78
N ASN A 501 -13.81 -5.10 31.62
CA ASN A 501 -14.96 -6.01 31.55
C ASN A 501 -14.62 -7.45 31.96
N ALA A 502 -13.39 -7.91 31.68
CA ALA A 502 -12.92 -9.23 32.09
C ALA A 502 -12.71 -9.37 33.61
N ASP A 503 -12.36 -8.28 34.29
CA ASP A 503 -12.19 -8.24 35.75
C ASP A 503 -13.52 -8.00 36.50
N GLY A 504 -14.56 -7.48 35.83
CA GLY A 504 -15.87 -7.17 36.44
C GLY A 504 -16.89 -8.32 36.48
N GLY A 505 -16.63 -9.45 35.82
CA GLY A 505 -17.57 -10.58 35.72
C GLY A 505 -17.59 -11.55 36.92
N GLY A 506 -16.87 -11.24 38.00
CA GLY A 506 -16.63 -12.14 39.12
C GLY A 506 -17.15 -11.63 40.46
N ASN A 507 -18.41 -11.21 40.56
CA ASN A 507 -19.12 -11.23 41.85
C ASN A 507 -20.63 -11.06 41.67
N GLY A 508 -21.39 -12.12 41.88
CA GLY A 508 -22.84 -12.07 41.83
C GLY A 508 -23.52 -13.42 42.00
N ASN A 509 -23.13 -14.21 43.01
CA ASN A 509 -24.00 -15.26 43.52
C ASN A 509 -23.86 -15.41 45.04
N GLY A 510 -24.89 -14.94 45.74
CA GLY A 510 -25.11 -15.12 47.17
C GLY A 510 -26.60 -15.02 47.45
N THR A 511 -27.27 -16.17 47.51
CA THR A 511 -28.70 -16.37 47.76
C THR A 511 -29.07 -16.33 49.25
N ALA A 512 -30.34 -15.93 49.50
CA ALA A 512 -31.22 -16.19 50.66
C ALA A 512 -31.05 -15.30 51.92
N ALA A 513 -32.09 -14.90 52.69
CA ALA A 513 -33.56 -14.86 52.57
C ALA A 513 -34.12 -14.10 53.82
N ALA A 514 -35.40 -13.68 53.73
CA ALA A 514 -36.42 -13.47 54.79
C ALA A 514 -36.59 -12.12 55.54
N ASP A 515 -37.75 -11.50 55.25
CA ASP A 515 -38.81 -10.91 56.11
C ASP A 515 -38.52 -9.87 57.21
N ALA A 516 -39.11 -8.66 57.09
CA ALA A 516 -40.44 -8.34 57.66
C ALA A 516 -40.72 -6.81 57.80
N SER A 517 -41.95 -6.41 57.42
CA SER A 517 -42.79 -5.30 57.93
C SER A 517 -42.43 -3.80 57.70
N GLY A 518 -43.37 -3.07 57.08
CA GLY A 518 -43.43 -1.59 56.93
C GLY A 518 -43.83 -0.83 58.22
N PRO A 519 -44.41 0.40 58.18
CA PRO A 519 -45.14 1.07 57.08
C PRO A 519 -44.79 2.56 56.77
N SER A 520 -45.34 3.00 55.62
CA SER A 520 -45.66 4.32 55.00
C SER A 520 -45.98 5.56 55.87
N PRO A 521 -46.41 6.76 55.33
CA PRO A 521 -46.20 7.47 54.03
C PRO A 521 -45.89 8.99 54.20
N GLN A 522 -45.57 9.74 53.11
CA GLN A 522 -46.23 11.06 52.85
C GLN A 522 -45.94 11.66 51.46
N GLU A 523 -47.03 12.18 50.89
CA GLU A 523 -47.21 12.81 49.58
C GLU A 523 -46.58 14.22 49.48
N LYS A 524 -46.27 14.64 48.24
CA LYS A 524 -46.73 15.95 47.70
C LYS A 524 -46.51 16.04 46.18
N GLU A 525 -47.60 15.89 45.45
CA GLU A 525 -47.87 16.49 44.14
C GLU A 525 -48.43 17.94 44.36
N PRO A 526 -48.59 18.84 43.35
CA PRO A 526 -49.51 18.62 42.22
C PRO A 526 -49.15 19.25 40.84
N ALA A 527 -49.69 18.61 39.78
CA ALA A 527 -50.50 19.10 38.63
C ALA A 527 -50.21 20.47 37.96
N ALA A 528 -50.41 20.69 36.66
CA ALA A 528 -51.45 20.24 35.71
C ALA A 528 -50.97 20.53 34.25
N GLN A 529 -51.53 20.13 33.10
CA GLN A 529 -52.82 19.61 32.63
C GLN A 529 -52.57 19.06 31.19
N THR A 530 -52.85 17.79 30.87
CA THR A 530 -54.09 17.23 30.27
C THR A 530 -54.33 17.55 28.79
N VAL A 531 -54.55 16.49 27.98
CA VAL A 531 -55.75 16.20 27.14
C VAL A 531 -55.36 15.12 26.09
N ARG A 532 -55.71 13.84 26.35
CA ARG A 532 -56.80 13.00 25.75
C ARG A 532 -56.48 12.46 24.34
N ARG A 533 -56.87 11.24 23.92
CA ARG A 533 -57.73 10.17 24.46
C ARG A 533 -57.57 8.90 23.59
N ASP A 534 -57.69 7.73 24.24
CA ASP A 534 -58.48 6.51 23.92
C ASP A 534 -58.67 6.06 22.45
N GLY A 535 -58.63 4.78 22.07
CA GLY A 535 -58.60 3.52 22.83
C GLY A 535 -59.30 2.38 22.04
N LEU A 536 -59.12 1.14 22.55
CA LEU A 536 -59.93 -0.10 22.34
C LEU A 536 -59.84 -0.83 20.97
N LEU A 537 -59.94 -2.17 20.82
CA LEU A 537 -59.95 -3.40 21.66
C LEU A 537 -59.99 -4.64 20.71
N ARG A 538 -59.56 -5.80 21.24
CA ARG A 538 -60.08 -7.19 21.06
C ARG A 538 -59.78 -8.08 19.82
N SER A 539 -58.92 -9.08 20.07
CA SER A 539 -59.04 -10.56 19.98
C SER A 539 -59.93 -11.28 18.94
N ALA A 540 -59.40 -12.35 18.32
CA ALA A 540 -59.95 -13.73 18.38
C ALA A 540 -59.06 -14.82 17.68
N THR A 541 -58.79 -15.88 18.44
CA THR A 541 -58.58 -17.35 18.22
C THR A 541 -58.57 -18.06 16.83
N GLY A 542 -57.48 -18.80 16.54
CA GLY A 542 -57.32 -20.24 16.13
C GLY A 542 -57.82 -20.80 14.77
N PRO A 543 -57.53 -22.08 14.38
CA PRO A 543 -56.27 -22.87 14.40
C PRO A 543 -56.00 -23.77 13.14
N ASN A 544 -54.86 -24.49 13.13
CA ASN A 544 -54.48 -25.78 12.47
C ASN A 544 -54.43 -25.98 10.93
N SER A 545 -53.28 -26.46 10.41
CA SER A 545 -53.07 -27.84 9.88
C SER A 545 -51.75 -28.01 9.08
N SER A 546 -51.02 -29.10 9.35
CA SER A 546 -49.99 -29.75 8.49
C SER A 546 -50.62 -31.02 7.85
N PRO A 547 -50.02 -31.78 6.88
CA PRO A 547 -48.75 -32.54 7.06
C PRO A 547 -47.88 -32.86 5.79
N ASP A 548 -46.70 -33.46 6.05
CA ASP A 548 -45.91 -34.49 5.30
C ASP A 548 -45.43 -34.30 3.84
N ALA A 549 -44.33 -34.91 3.33
CA ALA A 549 -43.10 -35.55 3.84
C ALA A 549 -42.24 -36.05 2.63
N SER A 550 -40.91 -36.17 2.81
CA SER A 550 -39.97 -37.16 2.20
C SER A 550 -39.64 -37.09 0.68
N GLN A 551 -38.50 -37.52 0.11
CA GLN A 551 -37.11 -37.91 0.46
C GLN A 551 -36.37 -38.29 -0.89
N VAL A 552 -35.05 -38.58 -0.81
CA VAL A 552 -34.18 -39.36 -1.76
C VAL A 552 -33.47 -38.53 -2.87
N VAL A 553 -32.14 -38.31 -2.94
CA VAL A 553 -30.85 -39.07 -2.88
C VAL A 553 -30.37 -39.68 -4.22
N GLN A 554 -29.11 -39.36 -4.61
CA GLN A 554 -28.09 -40.03 -5.49
C GLN A 554 -27.44 -39.00 -6.45
N GLN A 555 -26.14 -38.66 -6.47
CA GLN A 555 -24.82 -39.34 -6.45
C GLN A 555 -24.32 -39.82 -7.84
N PHE A 556 -22.99 -39.65 -8.06
CA PHE A 556 -22.11 -39.97 -9.23
C PHE A 556 -22.01 -38.88 -10.33
N GLY A 557 -20.87 -38.53 -10.94
CA GLY A 557 -19.50 -39.03 -10.87
C GLY A 557 -18.82 -38.99 -12.26
N MET A 558 -17.63 -38.35 -12.34
CA MET A 558 -16.49 -38.59 -13.25
C MET A 558 -16.53 -38.27 -14.78
N HIS A 559 -15.53 -37.46 -15.17
CA HIS A 559 -14.58 -37.56 -16.30
C HIS A 559 -15.06 -37.61 -17.77
N GLY A 560 -14.32 -36.87 -18.62
CA GLY A 560 -14.21 -37.13 -20.06
C GLY A 560 -13.77 -35.93 -20.88
N GLN A 561 -12.49 -35.89 -21.25
CA GLN A 561 -11.98 -35.09 -22.38
C GLN A 561 -12.64 -35.57 -23.68
N ASP A 562 -12.82 -34.68 -24.67
CA ASP A 562 -12.34 -34.97 -26.01
C ASP A 562 -12.32 -33.75 -26.94
N THR A 563 -11.35 -33.83 -27.85
CA THR A 563 -10.97 -32.89 -28.90
C THR A 563 -11.70 -33.27 -30.21
N LEU A 564 -11.89 -32.32 -31.15
CA LEU A 564 -11.89 -32.45 -32.64
C LEU A 564 -12.69 -31.26 -33.23
N LEU A 565 -12.05 -30.27 -33.86
CA LEU A 565 -11.63 -30.16 -35.28
C LEU A 565 -12.75 -29.97 -36.33
N LEU A 566 -12.61 -28.85 -37.06
CA LEU A 566 -12.89 -28.57 -38.47
C LEU A 566 -14.34 -28.41 -38.96
N GLY A 567 -14.57 -27.29 -39.65
CA GLY A 567 -15.74 -27.08 -40.51
C GLY A 567 -15.82 -25.65 -41.07
N VAL A 568 -14.90 -25.28 -41.96
CA VAL A 568 -15.05 -24.10 -42.81
C VAL A 568 -16.05 -24.42 -43.92
N ALA A 569 -17.07 -23.57 -44.09
CA ALA A 569 -17.79 -23.43 -45.35
C ALA A 569 -18.19 -21.97 -45.54
N SER A 570 -17.57 -21.36 -46.55
CA SER A 570 -17.89 -20.08 -47.17
C SER A 570 -19.31 -20.08 -47.75
N ASN A 571 -19.99 -18.94 -47.73
CA ASN A 571 -20.83 -18.45 -48.83
C ASN A 571 -21.03 -16.95 -48.70
N GLY A 572 -20.62 -16.20 -49.72
CA GLY A 572 -20.75 -14.76 -49.82
C GLY A 572 -21.96 -14.34 -50.64
N TRP A 573 -22.58 -13.23 -50.23
CA TRP A 573 -23.44 -12.31 -50.97
C TRP A 573 -23.15 -10.95 -50.30
N GLY A 574 -22.66 -9.89 -50.96
CA GLY A 574 -23.22 -9.21 -52.11
C GLY A 574 -23.60 -7.79 -51.65
N SER A 575 -22.82 -6.79 -52.06
CA SER A 575 -22.94 -5.37 -51.71
C SER A 575 -24.28 -4.74 -52.11
N SER A 576 -24.71 -3.68 -51.40
CA SER A 576 -24.97 -2.30 -51.92
C SER A 576 -25.89 -1.48 -50.99
N THR A 577 -25.35 -0.35 -50.52
CA THR A 577 -25.92 1.03 -50.45
C THR A 577 -27.41 1.26 -50.13
N PHE A 578 -27.71 2.10 -49.12
CA PHE A 578 -28.52 3.35 -49.18
C PHE A 578 -28.86 3.88 -47.76
N LEU A 579 -28.51 5.15 -47.50
CA LEU A 579 -29.02 6.06 -46.43
C LEU A 579 -30.28 6.77 -46.96
N PRO A 580 -31.21 7.35 -46.15
CA PRO A 580 -30.92 8.57 -45.35
C PRO A 580 -31.76 8.86 -44.06
N ASP A 581 -31.26 9.84 -43.29
CA ASP A 581 -31.89 10.90 -42.45
C ASP A 581 -32.67 10.65 -41.11
N LEU A 582 -31.98 11.03 -40.00
CA LEU A 582 -32.34 11.98 -38.89
C LEU A 582 -33.50 11.66 -37.89
N PRO A 583 -33.58 12.30 -36.68
CA PRO A 583 -32.71 13.32 -36.04
C PRO A 583 -32.32 13.12 -34.55
N ASP A 584 -31.43 14.02 -34.11
CA ASP A 584 -31.07 14.46 -32.75
C ASP A 584 -32.20 14.52 -31.72
N PHE A 585 -31.86 14.19 -30.46
CA PHE A 585 -32.45 14.83 -29.29
C PHE A 585 -31.37 15.11 -28.23
N ALA A 586 -31.04 16.40 -28.10
CA ALA A 586 -30.28 16.95 -26.99
C ALA A 586 -31.24 17.62 -25.98
N HIS A 587 -30.90 17.43 -24.69
CA HIS A 587 -31.30 18.19 -23.49
C HIS A 587 -32.68 17.91 -22.85
N PRO A 588 -32.92 18.37 -21.60
CA PRO A 588 -32.20 18.05 -20.36
C PRO A 588 -33.20 17.68 -19.22
N PHE A 589 -32.85 16.78 -18.31
CA PHE A 589 -33.67 16.58 -17.09
C PHE A 589 -32.93 17.08 -15.85
N THR A 590 -33.24 18.32 -15.48
CA THR A 590 -33.16 18.84 -14.12
C THR A 590 -34.28 18.24 -13.29
N MET A 591 -33.94 17.46 -12.26
CA MET A 591 -34.79 17.31 -11.08
C MET A 591 -34.00 17.74 -9.84
N THR A 592 -34.60 18.71 -9.16
CA THR A 592 -34.22 19.28 -7.88
C THR A 592 -34.43 18.27 -6.74
N GLY A 593 -33.38 18.08 -5.95
CA GLY A 593 -33.41 18.03 -4.49
C GLY A 593 -34.23 16.93 -3.80
N GLN A 594 -33.55 15.86 -3.41
CA GLN A 594 -33.72 15.30 -2.06
C GLN A 594 -32.40 14.67 -1.60
N ASP A 595 -31.84 15.25 -0.53
CA ASP A 595 -30.62 14.83 0.15
C ASP A 595 -30.71 13.38 0.61
N PHE A 596 -29.91 12.48 0.00
CA PHE A 596 -29.76 11.09 0.45
C PHE A 596 -28.29 10.63 0.55
N PHE A 597 -27.32 11.54 0.48
CA PHE A 597 -25.90 11.24 0.68
C PHE A 597 -25.32 12.06 1.84
N SER A 598 -25.84 11.82 3.04
CA SER A 598 -25.20 12.19 4.32
C SER A 598 -24.92 10.94 5.14
N GLY A 599 -24.32 9.93 4.51
CA GLY A 599 -23.63 8.87 5.24
C GLY A 599 -22.16 9.23 5.34
N GLU A 600 -21.64 9.45 6.55
CA GLU A 600 -20.18 9.45 6.76
C GLU A 600 -19.60 8.17 6.15
N PRO A 601 -18.47 8.24 5.41
CA PRO A 601 -17.82 7.05 4.93
C PRO A 601 -17.39 6.23 6.14
N VAL A 602 -17.92 5.00 6.25
CA VAL A 602 -17.52 4.03 7.27
C VAL A 602 -15.99 3.95 7.26
N ASP A 603 -15.39 4.40 8.36
CA ASP A 603 -13.96 4.57 8.56
C ASP A 603 -13.34 3.19 8.81
N VAL A 604 -13.31 2.34 7.78
CA VAL A 604 -12.76 0.98 7.86
C VAL A 604 -11.26 1.10 8.10
N SER A 605 -10.80 0.59 9.24
CA SER A 605 -9.39 0.52 9.57
C SER A 605 -8.64 -0.21 8.45
N PRO A 606 -7.53 0.34 7.91
CA PRO A 606 -6.89 -0.15 6.69
C PRO A 606 -6.33 -1.57 6.79
N PHE A 607 -6.09 -2.03 8.01
CA PHE A 607 -5.64 -3.39 8.28
C PHE A 607 -6.68 -4.20 9.02
N GLY A 608 -7.84 -3.58 9.31
CA GLY A 608 -8.88 -4.02 10.24
C GLY A 608 -8.32 -4.89 11.34
N LEU A 609 -7.21 -4.47 11.93
CA LEU A 609 -6.84 -4.92 13.26
C LEU A 609 -7.94 -4.51 14.22
N GLU A 610 -8.58 -3.35 14.03
CA GLU A 610 -9.75 -2.99 14.83
C GLU A 610 -10.90 -3.96 14.60
N GLU A 611 -11.31 -4.23 13.36
CA GLU A 611 -12.38 -5.20 13.07
C GLU A 611 -12.01 -6.65 13.39
N LEU A 612 -10.75 -7.05 13.25
CA LEU A 612 -10.32 -8.44 13.48
C LEU A 612 -10.01 -8.64 14.95
N LEU A 613 -9.47 -7.65 15.68
CA LEU A 613 -9.42 -7.66 17.16
C LEU A 613 -10.84 -7.55 17.74
N MET A 614 -11.76 -6.78 17.16
CA MET A 614 -13.14 -6.66 17.67
C MET A 614 -14.00 -7.88 17.29
N ASN A 615 -14.06 -8.28 16.02
CA ASN A 615 -14.91 -9.39 15.55
C ASN A 615 -14.38 -10.78 15.96
N SER A 616 -13.07 -10.97 16.16
CA SER A 616 -12.60 -12.22 16.78
C SER A 616 -12.87 -12.28 18.29
N MET A 617 -13.25 -11.15 18.91
CA MET A 617 -13.55 -11.00 20.35
C MET A 617 -15.06 -10.77 20.65
N VAL A 618 -15.96 -10.91 19.67
CA VAL A 618 -17.41 -10.99 19.92
C VAL A 618 -17.79 -12.45 20.12
N PRO A 619 -18.22 -12.91 21.30
CA PRO A 619 -18.90 -14.20 21.37
C PRO A 619 -20.23 -14.05 20.63
N HIS A 620 -20.47 -14.93 19.66
CA HIS A 620 -21.81 -15.12 19.10
C HIS A 620 -22.78 -15.31 20.27
N LEU A 621 -23.76 -14.39 20.35
CA LEU A 621 -24.96 -14.52 21.18
C LEU A 621 -25.64 -15.88 20.97
#